data_AF-A0A528MZR6-F1
#
_entry.id   AF-A0A528MZR6-F1
#
_cell.length_a   1.000
_cell.length_b   1.000
_cell.length_c   1.000
_cell.angle_alpha   90.00
_cell.angle_beta   90.00
_cell.angle_gamma   90.00
#
_symmetry.space_group_name_H-M   'P 1'
#
loop_
_entity.id
_entity.type
_entity.pdbx_description
1 polymer ?
#
loop_
_entity_poly.entity_id
_entity_poly.type
_entity_poly.pdbx_seq_one_letter_code
_entity_poly.pdbx_strand_id
1 'polypeptide(L)' 'AFPFGHAREISIAGHTVRALRVTYVGELGWELHVPIAATSEIFDALMAAGEKYSIRPVGYRALESLRLEKGY' A
#
# COMPACT_ATOMS: atom_id res chain seq x y z
N ALA A 1 17.67 2.92 -4.18
CA ALA A 1 16.84 1.80 -4.67
C ALA A 1 16.12 1.10 -3.51
N PHE A 2 14.91 0.57 -3.70
CA PHE A 2 14.14 -0.20 -2.71
C PHE A 2 13.76 -1.56 -3.33
N PRO A 3 14.56 -2.65 -3.18
CA PRO A 3 14.33 -3.94 -3.84
C PRO A 3 13.10 -4.69 -3.31
N PHE A 4 12.56 -5.64 -4.10
CA PHE A 4 11.47 -6.53 -3.66
C PHE A 4 11.90 -7.35 -2.43
N GLY A 5 10.96 -7.69 -1.55
CA GLY A 5 11.23 -8.48 -0.33
C GLY A 5 11.97 -7.72 0.77
N HIS A 6 12.15 -6.41 0.63
CA HIS A 6 12.79 -5.57 1.66
C HIS A 6 11.73 -4.73 2.39
N ALA A 7 12.10 -4.26 3.58
CA ALA A 7 11.32 -3.32 4.38
C ALA A 7 12.14 -2.09 4.74
N ARG A 8 11.50 -0.92 4.85
CA ARG A 8 12.11 0.34 5.29
C ARG A 8 11.11 1.21 6.03
N GLU A 9 11.61 2.04 6.93
CA GLU A 9 10.84 3.16 7.48
C GLU A 9 10.87 4.33 6.50
N ILE A 10 9.70 4.92 6.28
CA ILE A 10 9.48 6.11 5.46
C ILE A 10 8.57 7.08 6.21
N SER A 11 8.52 8.33 5.77
CA SER A 11 7.56 9.30 6.30
C SER A 11 6.39 9.47 5.34
N ILE A 12 5.15 9.39 5.86
CA ILE A 12 3.92 9.74 5.15
C ILE A 12 3.09 10.61 6.07
N ALA A 13 2.67 11.78 5.59
CA ALA A 13 1.92 12.77 6.38
C ALA A 13 2.57 13.11 7.74
N GLY A 14 3.91 13.12 7.81
CA GLY A 14 4.64 13.40 9.06
C GLY A 14 4.77 12.21 10.01
N HIS A 15 4.18 11.04 9.70
CA HIS A 15 4.24 9.83 10.51
C HIS A 15 5.27 8.84 10.00
N THR A 16 5.93 8.12 10.91
CA THR A 16 6.80 6.99 10.55
C THR A 16 5.94 5.79 10.14
N VAL A 17 6.14 5.31 8.91
CA VAL A 17 5.44 4.17 8.31
C VAL A 17 6.45 3.12 7.90
N ARG A 18 6.20 1.86 8.25
CA ARG A 18 7.00 0.73 7.77
C ARG A 18 6.43 0.25 6.44
N ALA A 19 7.14 0.54 5.36
CA ALA A 19 6.82 0.07 4.02
C ALA A 19 7.54 -1.25 3.73
N LEU A 20 6.80 -2.27 3.26
CA LEU A 20 7.36 -3.53 2.79
C LEU A 20 7.12 -3.62 1.29
N ARG A 21 8.17 -3.83 0.49
CA ARG A 21 8.01 -4.00 -0.96
C ARG A 21 7.62 -5.44 -1.29
N VAL A 22 6.36 -5.75 -0.99
CA VAL A 22 5.67 -7.02 -1.23
C VAL A 22 4.23 -6.72 -1.68
N THR A 23 3.57 -7.71 -2.28
CA THR A 23 2.21 -7.59 -2.82
C THR A 23 1.55 -8.96 -2.83
N TYR A 24 0.25 -9.02 -2.56
CA TYR A 24 -0.52 -10.25 -2.70
C TYR A 24 -1.18 -10.37 -4.08
N VAL A 25 -1.33 -9.26 -4.80
CA VAL A 25 -1.97 -9.22 -6.12
C VAL A 25 -0.97 -9.30 -7.27
N GLY A 26 0.33 -9.43 -6.97
CA GLY A 26 1.40 -9.62 -7.96
C GLY A 26 1.74 -8.40 -8.84
N GLU A 27 1.32 -7.20 -8.43
CA GLU A 27 1.63 -5.92 -9.08
C GLU A 27 2.59 -5.06 -8.25
N LEU A 28 3.21 -4.05 -8.86
CA LEU A 28 4.09 -3.11 -8.13
C LEU A 28 3.33 -2.44 -6.99
N GLY A 29 3.84 -2.57 -5.77
CA GLY A 29 3.24 -1.94 -4.61
C GLY A 29 4.03 -2.17 -3.33
N TRP A 30 3.46 -1.67 -2.24
CA TRP A 30 3.97 -1.83 -0.90
C TRP A 30 2.82 -2.11 0.06
N GLU A 31 3.10 -2.93 1.07
CA GLU A 31 2.28 -2.99 2.28
C GLU A 31 2.76 -1.92 3.26
N LEU A 32 1.84 -1.07 3.71
CA LEU A 32 2.13 0.03 4.62
C LEU A 32 1.60 -0.31 6.02
N HIS A 33 2.52 -0.51 6.97
CA HIS A 33 2.16 -0.63 8.38
C HIS A 33 2.23 0.76 9.03
N VAL A 34 1.08 1.23 9.47
CA VAL A 34 0.89 2.60 9.96
C VAL A 34 0.51 2.60 11.45
N PRO A 35 0.80 3.68 12.21
CA PRO A 35 0.25 3.85 13.55
C PRO A 35 -1.28 3.92 13.50
N ILE A 36 -1.95 3.19 14.40
CA ILE A 36 -3.43 3.11 14.43
C ILE A 36 -4.06 4.51 14.48
N ALA A 37 -3.52 5.39 15.33
CA ALA A 37 -4.03 6.75 15.51
C ALA A 37 -3.89 7.64 14.27
N ALA A 38 -2.97 7.30 13.35
CA ALA A 38 -2.70 8.08 12.13
C ALA A 38 -3.35 7.48 10.87
N THR A 39 -4.10 6.37 10.99
CA THR A 39 -4.62 5.61 9.84
C THR A 39 -5.44 6.48 8.89
N SER A 40 -6.37 7.30 9.41
CA SER A 40 -7.22 8.16 8.58
C SER A 40 -6.40 9.22 7.84
N GLU A 41 -5.52 9.93 8.56
CA GLU A 41 -4.68 10.99 7.99
C GLU A 41 -3.76 10.46 6.88
N ILE A 42 -3.15 9.30 7.11
CA ILE A 42 -2.28 8.65 6.12
C ILE A 42 -3.11 8.19 4.91
N PHE A 43 -4.29 7.61 5.12
CA PHE A 43 -5.18 7.20 4.04
C PHE A 43 -5.62 8.39 3.18
N ASP A 44 -6.07 9.48 3.81
CA ASP A 44 -6.50 10.70 3.13
C ASP A 44 -5.35 11.32 2.32
N ALA A 45 -4.13 11.37 2.90
CA ALA A 45 -2.95 11.84 2.20
C ALA A 45 -2.60 10.99 0.96
N LEU A 46 -2.72 9.67 1.06
CA LEU A 46 -2.49 8.77 -0.08
C LEU A 46 -3.55 8.94 -1.17
N MET A 47 -4.82 9.04 -0.79
CA MET A 47 -5.93 9.25 -1.73
C MET A 47 -5.80 10.58 -2.46
N ALA A 48 -5.46 11.66 -1.75
CA ALA A 48 -5.21 12.98 -2.35
C ALA A 48 -4.01 12.94 -3.31
N ALA A 49 -2.89 12.37 -2.90
CA ALA A 49 -1.69 12.26 -3.76
C ALA A 49 -1.92 11.38 -4.99
N GLY A 50 -2.82 10.39 -4.88
CA GLY A 50 -3.17 9.45 -5.93
C GLY A 50 -4.24 9.92 -6.91
N GLU A 51 -4.91 11.05 -6.67
CA GLU A 51 -6.02 11.55 -7.50
C GLU A 51 -5.63 11.70 -8.98
N LYS A 52 -4.45 12.29 -9.23
CA LYS A 52 -3.89 12.42 -10.59
C LYS A 52 -3.60 11.08 -11.30
N TYR A 53 -3.56 9.98 -10.54
CA TYR A 53 -3.39 8.62 -11.04
C TYR A 53 -4.70 7.82 -11.02
N SER A 54 -5.84 8.47 -10.75
CA SER A 54 -7.15 7.81 -10.62
C SER A 54 -7.17 6.70 -9.56
N ILE A 55 -6.48 6.90 -8.44
CA ILE A 55 -6.47 5.96 -7.31
C ILE A 55 -7.90 5.66 -6.83
N ARG A 56 -8.17 4.40 -6.47
CA ARG A 56 -9.48 3.98 -5.95
C ARG A 56 -9.30 2.94 -4.84
N PRO A 57 -10.18 2.92 -3.83
CA PRO A 57 -10.29 1.79 -2.93
C PRO A 57 -10.63 0.52 -3.71
N VAL A 58 -10.00 -0.58 -3.32
CA VAL A 58 -10.26 -1.91 -3.90
C VAL A 58 -10.88 -2.80 -2.82
N GLY A 59 -11.95 -3.51 -3.20
CA GLY A 59 -12.62 -4.46 -2.33
C GLY A 59 -11.95 -5.83 -2.33
N TYR A 60 -12.29 -6.63 -1.31
CA TYR A 60 -11.66 -7.93 -1.06
C TYR A 60 -11.84 -8.95 -2.21
N ARG A 61 -12.98 -8.94 -2.92
CA ARG A 61 -13.23 -9.87 -4.04
C ARG A 61 -12.23 -9.70 -5.19
N ALA A 62 -11.84 -8.45 -5.50
CA ALA A 62 -10.84 -8.20 -6.52
C ALA A 62 -9.47 -8.67 -6.08
N LEU A 63 -9.10 -8.45 -4.81
CA LEU A 63 -7.86 -8.95 -4.22
C LEU A 63 -7.78 -10.49 -4.27
N GLU A 64 -8.87 -11.18 -3.93
CA GLU A 64 -8.97 -12.64 -4.03
C GLU A 64 -8.87 -13.17 -5.47
N SER A 65 -9.46 -12.47 -6.45
CA SER A 65 -9.31 -12.86 -7.85
C SER A 65 -7.86 -12.71 -8.31
N LEU A 66 -7.24 -11.56 -8.04
CA LEU A 66 -5.89 -11.25 -8.51
C LEU A 66 -4.84 -12.17 -7.87
N ARG A 67 -4.96 -12.47 -6.58
CA ARG A 67 -3.99 -13.37 -5.92
C ARG A 67 -4.06 -14.79 -6.49
N LEU A 68 -5.26 -15.27 -6.85
CA LEU A 68 -5.44 -16.57 -7.50
C LEU A 68 -4.78 -16.62 -8.90
N GLU A 69 -4.86 -15.53 -9.67
CA GLU A 69 -4.18 -15.42 -10.97
C GLU A 69 -2.65 -15.52 -10.86
N LYS A 70 -2.09 -15.19 -9.69
CA LYS A 70 -0.64 -15.29 -9.41
C LYS A 70 -0.26 -16.63 -8.76
N GLY A 71 -1.23 -17.51 -8.48
CA GLY A 71 -0.99 -18.82 -7.86
C GLY A 71 -0.64 -18.76 -6.37
N TYR A 72 -1.08 -17.70 -5.67
CA TYR A 72 -0.99 -17.60 -4.20
C TYR A 72 -2.02 -18.47 -3.47
#